data_AF-A0A5N6EXI1-F1
#
_entry.id   AF-A0A5N6EXI1-F1
#
_cell.length_a   1.000
_cell.length_b   1.000
_cell.length_c   1.000
_cell.angle_alpha   90.00
_cell.angle_beta   90.00
_cell.angle_gamma   90.00
#
_symmetry.space_group_name_H-M   'P 1'
#
loop_
_entity.id
_entity.type
_entity.pdbx_description
1 polymer ?
#
loop_
_entity_poly.entity_id
_entity_poly.type
_entity_poly.pdbx_seq_one_letter_code
_entity_poly.pdbx_strand_id
1 'polypeptide(L)'
;MSVTIHSKITDIDSLIPRVVDCETEDKDVDRLIPCIFKHSDIADENFILDWPKEDFAFNYFFCELYSYRTELEAYGLLKDNTGISNILTPSETITIPRKSWKVSTRDHSSLFIHAQCSVSRVLMESIYDNLEGIKEQGPRVQFMSSTRELKYTIGGNRYKTRVEGAAIVGPRAQYLPILSFTGWFENQTWNEFLIETFSAMLGQLTRNLSILHTGFTDQEVFIVGFHGPYLHIARGYFPKDLIRRVHAEGYSENETFSLEFTRGYNLWFKEDWLAAIRALARLFRYLLSGKAKVGAVQVNV
;
A
#
# COMPACT_ATOMS: atom_id res chain seq x y z
N MET A 1 -11.88 -22.30 -2.08
CA MET A 1 -12.04 -21.57 -3.35
C MET A 1 -10.68 -21.02 -3.71
N SER A 2 -10.20 -21.33 -4.90
CA SER A 2 -8.90 -20.90 -5.41
C SER A 2 -9.08 -19.85 -6.50
N VAL A 3 -8.05 -19.05 -6.72
CA VAL A 3 -7.95 -18.09 -7.82
C VAL A 3 -6.48 -18.06 -8.26
N THR A 4 -6.24 -17.97 -9.56
CA THR A 4 -4.90 -17.80 -10.12
C THR A 4 -4.59 -16.32 -10.23
N ILE A 5 -3.59 -15.87 -9.48
CA ILE A 5 -3.13 -14.49 -9.52
C ILE A 5 -2.03 -14.36 -10.57
N HIS A 6 -2.28 -13.51 -11.56
CA HIS A 6 -1.28 -13.07 -12.51
C HIS A 6 -0.60 -11.81 -11.99
N SER A 7 0.62 -11.96 -11.50
CA SER A 7 1.39 -10.87 -10.92
C SER A 7 2.33 -10.28 -11.95
N LYS A 8 2.40 -8.96 -12.04
CA LYS A 8 3.37 -8.27 -12.89
C LYS A 8 3.91 -7.01 -12.23
N ILE A 9 5.17 -6.71 -12.51
CA ILE A 9 5.73 -5.39 -12.25
C ILE A 9 5.38 -4.49 -13.44
N THR A 10 4.90 -3.29 -13.15
CA THR A 10 4.50 -2.32 -14.16
C THR A 10 5.06 -0.95 -13.83
N ASP A 11 5.20 -0.11 -14.85
CA ASP A 11 5.56 1.29 -14.70
C ASP A 11 4.44 2.10 -14.02
N ILE A 12 4.80 3.27 -13.50
CA ILE A 12 3.87 4.12 -12.76
C ILE A 12 2.76 4.73 -13.64
N ASP A 13 2.98 4.88 -14.96
CA ASP A 13 1.98 5.44 -15.88
C ASP A 13 0.86 4.43 -16.16
N SER A 14 1.20 3.14 -16.20
CA SER A 14 0.25 2.04 -16.28
C SER A 14 -0.48 1.79 -14.94
N LEU A 15 0.24 1.91 -13.81
CA LEU A 15 -0.30 1.59 -12.49
C LEU A 15 -1.25 2.68 -11.95
N ILE A 16 -0.87 3.95 -12.06
CA ILE A 16 -1.55 5.07 -11.42
C ILE A 16 -1.86 6.12 -12.50
N PRO A 17 -3.14 6.34 -12.84
CA PRO A 17 -3.51 7.34 -13.82
C PRO A 17 -2.99 8.72 -13.42
N ARG A 18 -2.34 9.40 -14.36
CA ARG A 18 -1.88 10.78 -14.18
C ARG A 18 -3.08 11.73 -14.28
N VAL A 19 -3.26 12.59 -13.28
CA VAL A 19 -4.39 13.54 -13.20
C VAL A 19 -3.97 15.01 -13.19
N VAL A 20 -2.67 15.28 -13.11
CA VAL A 20 -2.04 16.60 -13.21
C VAL A 20 -1.02 16.60 -14.33
N ASP A 21 -0.62 17.77 -14.82
CA ASP A 21 0.47 17.88 -15.80
C ASP A 21 1.84 17.52 -15.20
N CYS A 22 2.83 17.31 -16.07
CA CYS A 22 4.19 16.93 -15.66
C CYS A 22 4.85 18.01 -14.79
N GLU A 23 4.59 19.29 -15.05
CA GLU A 23 5.22 20.38 -14.28
C GLU A 23 4.74 20.38 -12.83
N THR A 24 3.46 20.12 -12.61
CA THR A 24 2.88 19.98 -11.28
C THR A 24 3.44 18.75 -10.57
N GLU A 25 3.57 17.62 -11.29
CA GLU A 25 4.14 16.40 -10.72
C GLU A 25 5.63 16.55 -10.36
N ASP A 26 6.41 17.26 -11.18
CA ASP A 26 7.82 17.55 -10.89
C ASP A 26 7.96 18.52 -9.70
N LYS A 27 7.10 19.53 -9.60
CA LYS A 27 7.03 20.41 -8.41
C LYS A 27 6.66 19.64 -7.14
N ASP A 28 5.71 18.70 -7.23
CA ASP A 28 5.35 17.82 -6.13
C ASP A 28 6.58 17.01 -5.67
N VAL A 29 7.35 16.45 -6.59
CA VAL A 29 8.58 15.70 -6.28
C VAL A 29 9.64 16.60 -5.66
N ASP A 30 9.93 17.75 -6.25
CA ASP A 30 10.96 18.70 -5.77
C ASP A 30 10.69 19.15 -4.33
N ARG A 31 9.42 19.39 -4.00
CA ARG A 31 8.99 19.80 -2.66
C ARG A 31 9.18 18.69 -1.62
N LEU A 32 9.15 17.44 -2.05
CA LEU A 32 9.24 16.25 -1.20
C LEU A 32 10.67 15.67 -1.16
N ILE A 33 11.69 16.43 -1.59
CA ILE A 33 13.10 16.07 -1.42
C ILE A 33 13.57 16.45 0.00
N PRO A 34 13.86 15.48 0.89
CA PRO A 34 14.33 15.74 2.24
C PRO A 34 15.76 16.29 2.21
N CYS A 35 16.15 17.03 3.25
CA CYS A 35 17.47 17.67 3.33
C CYS A 35 18.63 16.67 3.16
N ILE A 36 18.51 15.45 3.68
CA ILE A 36 19.52 14.40 3.53
C ILE A 36 19.88 14.14 2.05
N PHE A 37 18.89 14.17 1.15
CA PHE A 37 19.09 13.93 -0.28
C PHE A 37 19.49 15.18 -1.07
N LYS A 38 19.53 16.35 -0.44
CA LYS A 38 20.13 17.56 -1.01
C LYS A 38 21.66 17.50 -0.94
N HIS A 39 22.22 16.69 -0.02
CA HIS A 39 23.65 16.63 0.27
C HIS A 39 24.30 15.28 -0.07
N SER A 40 23.52 14.19 -0.12
CA SER A 40 24.01 12.84 -0.41
C SER A 40 23.00 12.09 -1.29
N ASP A 41 23.48 11.10 -2.04
CA ASP A 41 22.60 10.19 -2.78
C ASP A 41 22.20 8.95 -1.96
N ILE A 42 22.80 8.79 -0.78
CA ILE A 42 22.52 7.72 0.19
C ILE A 42 22.18 8.36 1.52
N ALA A 43 21.10 7.90 2.16
CA ALA A 43 20.76 8.32 3.51
C ALA A 43 21.81 7.82 4.51
N ASP A 44 22.58 8.75 5.07
CA ASP A 44 23.58 8.51 6.10
C ASP A 44 22.93 8.49 7.49
N GLU A 45 23.19 7.43 8.25
CA GLU A 45 22.68 7.26 9.62
C GLU A 45 23.15 8.38 10.55
N ASN A 46 24.38 8.88 10.37
CA ASN A 46 24.90 9.98 11.18
C ASN A 46 24.13 11.28 10.89
N PHE A 47 23.74 11.49 9.63
CA PHE A 47 22.91 12.63 9.25
C PHE A 47 21.51 12.56 9.90
N ILE A 48 20.97 11.36 10.10
CA ILE A 48 19.68 11.18 10.79
C ILE A 48 19.76 11.65 12.24
N LEU A 49 20.89 11.39 12.92
CA LEU A 49 21.14 11.81 14.29
C LEU A 49 21.37 13.33 14.41
N ASP A 50 22.09 13.91 13.45
CA ASP A 50 22.44 15.34 13.39
C ASP A 50 21.53 16.14 12.45
N TRP A 51 20.24 15.78 12.40
CA TRP A 51 19.29 16.37 11.46
C TRP A 51 19.20 17.90 11.63
N PRO A 52 19.23 18.69 10.54
CA PRO A 52 19.19 20.15 10.60
C PRO A 52 17.97 20.69 11.36
N LYS A 53 18.17 21.67 12.24
CA LYS A 53 17.10 22.25 13.07
C LYS A 53 16.13 23.11 12.27
N GLU A 54 16.52 23.54 11.07
CA GLU A 54 15.75 24.46 10.23
C GLU A 54 14.85 23.73 9.22
N ASP A 55 15.08 22.44 8.97
CA ASP A 55 14.30 21.61 8.02
C ASP A 55 13.87 20.32 8.71
N PHE A 56 12.66 20.26 9.24
CA PHE A 56 12.13 19.06 9.93
C PHE A 56 11.38 18.09 9.00
N ALA A 57 11.26 18.40 7.70
CA ALA A 57 10.49 17.57 6.78
C ALA A 57 11.12 16.16 6.71
N PHE A 58 10.28 15.13 6.88
CA PHE A 58 10.69 13.72 6.88
C PHE A 58 11.69 13.28 7.96
N ASN A 59 12.13 14.13 8.91
CA ASN A 59 13.00 13.71 10.02
C ASN A 59 12.44 12.47 10.72
N TYR A 60 11.19 12.57 11.18
CA TYR A 60 10.53 11.48 11.90
C TYR A 60 10.34 10.23 11.03
N PHE A 61 10.12 10.40 9.72
CA PHE A 61 10.11 9.28 8.79
C PHE A 61 11.46 8.55 8.76
N PHE A 62 12.58 9.27 8.68
CA PHE A 62 13.91 8.65 8.66
C PHE A 62 14.27 7.99 9.99
N CYS A 63 13.78 8.50 11.13
CA CYS A 63 13.92 7.80 12.42
C CYS A 63 13.16 6.46 12.44
N GLU A 64 11.93 6.42 11.90
CA GLU A 64 11.15 5.18 11.78
C GLU A 64 11.76 4.22 10.75
N LEU A 65 12.28 4.75 9.64
CA LEU A 65 12.98 3.95 8.63
C LEU A 65 14.27 3.34 9.17
N TYR A 66 15.04 4.09 9.97
CA TYR A 66 16.22 3.59 10.68
C TYR A 66 15.84 2.47 11.65
N SER A 67 14.81 2.69 12.48
CA SER A 67 14.32 1.67 13.41
C SER A 67 13.87 0.40 12.68
N TYR A 68 13.15 0.54 11.56
CA TYR A 68 12.76 -0.58 10.71
C TYR A 68 13.97 -1.32 10.11
N ARG A 69 15.02 -0.59 9.71
CA ARG A 69 16.26 -1.18 9.20
C ARG A 69 16.99 -2.00 10.29
N THR A 70 17.08 -1.48 11.52
CA THR A 70 17.67 -2.22 12.64
C THR A 70 16.94 -3.53 12.90
N GLU A 71 15.60 -3.53 12.81
CA GLU A 71 14.82 -4.76 12.89
C GLU A 71 15.15 -5.72 11.73
N LEU A 72 15.22 -5.24 10.48
CA LEU A 72 15.63 -6.07 9.34
C LEU A 72 17.01 -6.73 9.56
N GLU A 73 17.96 -6.01 10.14
CA GLU A 73 19.29 -6.52 10.46
C GLU A 73 19.24 -7.56 11.58
N ALA A 74 18.46 -7.31 12.65
CA ALA A 74 18.29 -8.25 13.76
C ALA A 74 17.69 -9.60 13.32
N TYR A 75 16.79 -9.58 12.33
CA TYR A 75 16.21 -10.79 11.73
C TYR A 75 17.06 -11.37 10.58
N GLY A 76 18.20 -10.77 10.23
CA GLY A 76 19.05 -11.24 9.11
C GLY A 76 18.40 -11.11 7.73
N LEU A 77 17.48 -10.15 7.58
CA LEU A 77 16.64 -9.93 6.39
C LEU A 77 17.17 -8.80 5.50
N LEU A 78 18.25 -8.12 5.88
CA LEU A 78 18.92 -7.12 5.07
C LEU A 78 19.76 -7.79 3.97
N LYS A 79 19.08 -8.35 2.96
CA LYS A 79 19.70 -8.97 1.78
C LYS A 79 19.23 -8.24 0.53
N ASP A 80 20.15 -7.96 -0.39
CA ASP A 80 19.90 -7.22 -1.64
C ASP A 80 18.81 -7.86 -2.53
N ASN A 81 18.54 -9.16 -2.34
CA ASN A 81 17.63 -9.93 -3.17
C ASN A 81 16.24 -10.13 -2.54
N THR A 82 15.87 -9.33 -1.53
CA THR A 82 14.56 -9.46 -0.87
C THR A 82 13.46 -8.67 -1.54
N GLY A 83 13.71 -7.77 -2.49
CA GLY A 83 12.61 -7.04 -3.15
C GLY A 83 11.63 -7.93 -3.92
N ILE A 84 10.39 -7.46 -4.14
CA ILE A 84 9.35 -8.19 -4.90
C ILE A 84 9.86 -8.66 -6.27
N SER A 85 10.67 -7.84 -6.94
CA SER A 85 11.28 -8.19 -8.24
C SER A 85 12.06 -9.50 -8.25
N ASN A 86 12.56 -9.95 -7.10
CA ASN A 86 13.35 -11.18 -6.98
C ASN A 86 12.52 -12.42 -6.64
N ILE A 87 11.33 -12.26 -6.07
CA ILE A 87 10.50 -13.37 -5.59
C ILE A 87 9.19 -13.54 -6.37
N LEU A 88 8.84 -12.56 -7.20
CA LEU A 88 7.60 -12.55 -7.96
C LEU A 88 7.54 -13.79 -8.86
N THR A 89 6.48 -14.57 -8.66
CA THR A 89 6.07 -15.61 -9.60
C THR A 89 4.94 -15.05 -10.47
N PRO A 90 5.08 -15.01 -11.81
CA PRO A 90 4.12 -14.33 -12.69
C PRO A 90 2.70 -14.92 -12.64
N SER A 91 2.55 -16.19 -12.29
CA SER A 91 1.27 -16.86 -12.20
C SER A 91 1.30 -17.83 -11.03
N GLU A 92 0.47 -17.58 -10.01
CA GLU A 92 0.43 -18.38 -8.78
C GLU A 92 -1.02 -18.62 -8.37
N THR A 93 -1.41 -19.88 -8.16
CA THR A 93 -2.75 -20.23 -7.70
C THR A 93 -2.81 -20.19 -6.18
N ILE A 94 -3.61 -19.28 -5.64
CA ILE A 94 -3.81 -19.15 -4.19
C ILE A 94 -5.14 -19.76 -3.79
N THR A 95 -5.18 -20.37 -2.60
CA THR A 95 -6.43 -20.80 -1.96
C THR A 95 -6.83 -19.76 -0.93
N ILE A 96 -8.01 -19.15 -1.11
CA ILE A 96 -8.48 -18.12 -0.17
C ILE A 96 -8.87 -18.78 1.16
N PRO A 97 -8.19 -18.43 2.27
CA PRO A 97 -8.47 -19.02 3.57
C PRO A 97 -9.72 -18.38 4.19
N ARG A 98 -10.23 -19.01 5.27
CA ARG A 98 -11.33 -18.42 6.06
C ARG A 98 -10.91 -17.15 6.83
N LYS A 99 -9.63 -17.11 7.21
CA LYS A 99 -8.94 -15.98 7.84
C LYS A 99 -7.55 -15.89 7.22
N SER A 100 -7.16 -14.75 6.67
CA SER A 100 -5.86 -14.61 5.97
C SER A 100 -4.67 -14.75 6.91
N TRP A 101 -4.77 -14.20 8.12
CA TRP A 101 -3.66 -14.07 9.07
C TRP A 101 -3.41 -15.28 9.96
N LYS A 102 -3.87 -16.48 9.59
CA LYS A 102 -3.76 -17.68 10.43
C LYS A 102 -2.39 -18.39 10.39
N VAL A 103 -1.41 -17.79 9.72
CA VAL A 103 -0.06 -18.36 9.56
C VAL A 103 0.67 -18.28 10.90
N SER A 104 1.12 -19.42 11.44
CA SER A 104 1.69 -19.51 12.80
C SER A 104 2.96 -18.68 13.01
N THR A 105 3.69 -18.39 11.95
CA THR A 105 4.91 -17.54 11.99
C THR A 105 4.59 -16.05 12.06
N ARG A 106 3.39 -15.62 11.65
CA ARG A 106 3.00 -14.20 11.64
C ARG A 106 2.96 -13.58 13.04
N ASP A 107 2.45 -14.33 14.02
CA ASP A 107 2.29 -13.82 15.38
C ASP A 107 3.65 -13.52 16.03
N HIS A 108 4.67 -14.32 15.72
CA HIS A 108 6.06 -14.10 16.15
C HIS A 108 6.71 -12.85 15.52
N SER A 109 6.17 -12.38 14.39
CA SER A 109 6.67 -11.19 13.67
C SER A 109 5.80 -9.95 13.90
N SER A 110 4.93 -9.94 14.91
CA SER A 110 4.00 -8.84 15.16
C SER A 110 4.67 -7.48 15.40
N LEU A 111 5.80 -7.44 16.13
CA LEU A 111 6.59 -6.23 16.35
C LEU A 111 7.22 -5.72 15.05
N PHE A 112 7.81 -6.62 14.26
CA PHE A 112 8.40 -6.32 12.97
C PHE A 112 7.36 -5.78 11.96
N ILE A 113 6.16 -6.37 11.95
CA ILE A 113 5.03 -5.93 11.14
C ILE A 113 4.54 -4.54 11.61
N HIS A 114 4.54 -4.28 12.91
CA HIS A 114 4.18 -2.98 13.46
C HIS A 114 5.18 -1.89 13.04
N ALA A 115 6.49 -2.18 13.04
CA ALA A 115 7.51 -1.25 12.56
C ALA A 115 7.28 -0.86 11.08
N GLN A 116 6.99 -1.85 10.21
CA GLN A 116 6.62 -1.61 8.81
C GLN A 116 5.39 -0.70 8.69
N CYS A 117 4.35 -0.97 9.48
CA CYS A 117 3.14 -0.14 9.44
C CYS A 117 3.42 1.29 9.91
N SER A 118 4.26 1.47 10.92
CA SER A 118 4.64 2.80 11.42
C SER A 118 5.38 3.59 10.36
N VAL A 119 6.42 3.02 9.74
CA VAL A 119 7.18 3.70 8.67
C VAL A 119 6.30 4.00 7.45
N SER A 120 5.41 3.08 7.03
CA SER A 120 4.44 3.33 5.96
C SER A 120 3.48 4.47 6.32
N ARG A 121 2.94 4.48 7.54
CA ARG A 121 2.03 5.54 7.99
C ARG A 121 2.71 6.89 7.95
N VAL A 122 3.90 7.01 8.55
CA VAL A 122 4.63 8.28 8.65
C VAL A 122 5.04 8.79 7.28
N LEU A 123 5.44 7.90 6.36
CA LEU A 123 5.73 8.26 4.97
C LEU A 123 4.51 8.86 4.28
N MET A 124 3.38 8.14 4.30
CA MET A 124 2.16 8.57 3.61
C MET A 124 1.61 9.87 4.20
N GLU A 125 1.65 10.03 5.53
CA GLU A 125 1.25 11.25 6.23
C GLU A 125 2.15 12.43 5.87
N SER A 126 3.47 12.22 5.90
CA SER A 126 4.45 13.26 5.53
C SER A 126 4.26 13.72 4.09
N ILE A 127 4.02 12.80 3.14
CA ILE A 127 3.74 13.17 1.75
C ILE A 127 2.46 13.99 1.66
N TYR A 128 1.35 13.50 2.24
CA TYR A 128 0.07 14.21 2.18
C TYR A 128 0.12 15.61 2.81
N ASP A 129 0.84 15.78 3.93
CA ASP A 129 0.94 17.06 4.60
C ASP A 129 1.80 18.09 3.84
N ASN A 130 2.75 17.62 3.03
CA ASN A 130 3.68 18.47 2.28
C ASN A 130 3.28 18.70 0.82
N LEU A 131 2.27 17.99 0.29
CA LEU A 131 1.72 18.24 -1.05
C LEU A 131 0.88 19.52 -1.08
N GLU A 132 1.19 20.40 -2.04
CA GLU A 132 0.52 21.69 -2.15
C GLU A 132 -0.90 21.56 -2.71
N GLY A 133 -1.89 22.20 -2.09
CA GLY A 133 -3.26 22.21 -2.59
C GLY A 133 -4.00 20.87 -2.49
N ILE A 134 -3.41 19.82 -1.90
CA ILE A 134 -4.02 18.48 -1.86
C ILE A 134 -5.21 18.40 -0.89
N LYS A 135 -5.19 19.23 0.17
CA LYS A 135 -6.23 19.25 1.21
C LYS A 135 -7.51 19.92 0.73
N GLU A 136 -7.40 20.71 -0.34
CA GLU A 136 -8.48 21.42 -1.01
C GLU A 136 -9.10 20.58 -2.15
N GLN A 137 -8.41 19.52 -2.62
CA GLN A 137 -8.84 18.71 -3.77
C GLN A 137 -9.89 17.65 -3.44
N GLY A 138 -10.02 17.23 -2.19
CA GLY A 138 -10.91 16.13 -1.81
C GLY A 138 -11.10 16.00 -0.31
N PRO A 139 -11.68 14.88 0.16
CA PRO A 139 -11.92 14.67 1.57
C PRO A 139 -10.60 14.62 2.35
N ARG A 140 -10.64 15.16 3.59
CA ARG A 140 -9.50 15.09 4.50
C ARG A 140 -9.10 13.64 4.76
N VAL A 141 -7.83 13.33 4.51
CA VAL A 141 -7.26 12.01 4.75
C VAL A 141 -6.73 11.92 6.18
N GLN A 142 -6.91 10.76 6.81
CA GLN A 142 -6.35 10.42 8.10
C GLN A 142 -5.55 9.13 7.99
N PHE A 143 -4.49 9.01 8.78
CA PHE A 143 -3.59 7.87 8.73
C PHE A 143 -3.69 7.04 10.01
N MET A 144 -3.83 5.73 9.85
CA MET A 144 -4.03 4.78 10.94
C MET A 144 -2.91 3.74 10.93
N SER A 145 -2.25 3.54 12.08
CA SER A 145 -1.25 2.47 12.32
C SER A 145 -1.78 1.37 13.25
N SER A 146 -3.09 1.21 13.32
CA SER A 146 -3.72 0.17 14.14
C SER A 146 -4.18 -0.97 13.24
N THR A 147 -3.79 -2.19 13.60
CA THR A 147 -4.34 -3.41 13.01
C THR A 147 -5.87 -3.38 13.02
N ARG A 148 -6.48 -3.72 11.89
CA ARG A 148 -7.94 -3.83 11.74
C ARG A 148 -8.35 -5.11 11.05
N GLU A 149 -9.38 -5.75 11.62
CA GLU A 149 -10.08 -6.84 10.95
C GLU A 149 -11.05 -6.25 9.91
N LEU A 150 -10.92 -6.71 8.66
CA LEU A 150 -11.86 -6.46 7.59
C LEU A 150 -12.55 -7.76 7.19
N LYS A 151 -13.75 -7.64 6.62
CA LYS A 151 -14.54 -8.78 6.15
C LYS A 151 -14.71 -8.68 4.65
N TYR A 152 -14.61 -9.81 3.96
CA TYR A 152 -14.90 -9.90 2.54
C TYR A 152 -15.85 -11.07 2.25
N THR A 153 -16.54 -11.02 1.12
CA THR A 153 -17.54 -12.02 0.74
C THR A 153 -17.17 -12.69 -0.57
N ILE A 154 -17.21 -14.03 -0.60
CA ILE A 154 -17.04 -14.83 -1.83
C ILE A 154 -18.10 -15.94 -1.80
N GLY A 155 -18.89 -16.07 -2.86
CA GLY A 155 -19.96 -17.08 -2.98
C GLY A 155 -20.95 -17.04 -1.81
N GLY A 156 -21.39 -15.84 -1.42
CA GLY A 156 -22.28 -15.60 -0.28
C GLY A 156 -21.64 -15.83 1.11
N ASN A 157 -20.45 -16.40 1.19
CA ASN A 157 -19.76 -16.69 2.44
C ASN A 157 -18.88 -15.52 2.87
N ARG A 158 -18.90 -15.20 4.17
CA ARG A 158 -18.09 -14.13 4.75
C ARG A 158 -16.80 -14.67 5.35
N TYR A 159 -15.71 -14.05 4.96
CA TYR A 159 -14.36 -14.34 5.41
C TYR A 159 -13.76 -13.10 6.06
N LYS A 160 -12.56 -13.27 6.62
CA LYS A 160 -11.87 -12.18 7.32
C LYS A 160 -10.46 -12.02 6.80
N THR A 161 -10.04 -10.77 6.66
CA THR A 161 -8.64 -10.38 6.49
C THR A 161 -8.22 -9.38 7.57
N ARG A 162 -6.91 -9.17 7.69
CA ARG A 162 -6.31 -8.23 8.61
C ARG A 162 -5.45 -7.27 7.80
N VAL A 163 -5.62 -5.99 8.03
CA VAL A 163 -4.73 -4.93 7.52
C VAL A 163 -4.01 -4.31 8.70
N GLU A 164 -2.79 -3.84 8.49
CA GLU A 164 -1.95 -3.31 9.57
C GLU A 164 -2.18 -1.82 9.79
N GLY A 165 -2.55 -1.12 8.73
CA GLY A 165 -2.93 0.28 8.79
C GLY A 165 -3.61 0.70 7.50
N ALA A 166 -3.96 1.98 7.41
CA ALA A 166 -4.57 2.54 6.21
C ALA A 166 -4.49 4.07 6.20
N ALA A 167 -4.53 4.64 5.00
CA ALA A 167 -5.06 5.97 4.79
C ALA A 167 -6.59 5.86 4.63
N ILE A 168 -7.33 6.63 5.41
CA ILE A 168 -8.80 6.61 5.47
C ILE A 168 -9.39 7.99 5.23
N VAL A 169 -10.64 8.03 4.80
CA VAL A 169 -11.46 9.25 4.71
C VAL A 169 -12.67 9.17 5.64
N GLY A 170 -13.26 10.32 5.94
CA GLY A 170 -14.42 10.42 6.82
C GLY A 170 -14.10 10.13 8.30
N PRO A 171 -15.11 9.89 9.15
CA PRO A 171 -14.92 9.66 10.58
C PRO A 171 -14.14 8.37 10.87
N ARG A 172 -13.19 8.41 11.83
CA ARG A 172 -12.37 7.24 12.23
C ARG A 172 -13.20 6.02 12.59
N ALA A 173 -14.36 6.21 13.21
CA ALA A 173 -15.26 5.13 13.60
C ALA A 173 -15.82 4.35 12.40
N GLN A 174 -15.95 4.99 11.23
CA GLN A 174 -16.44 4.33 10.02
C GLN A 174 -15.34 3.53 9.32
N TYR A 175 -14.06 3.91 9.44
CA TYR A 175 -12.95 3.22 8.80
C TYR A 175 -13.19 2.97 7.29
N LEU A 176 -13.02 4.01 6.49
CA LEU A 176 -13.19 3.98 5.04
C LEU A 176 -11.83 4.06 4.34
N PRO A 177 -11.14 2.92 4.13
CA PRO A 177 -9.81 2.90 3.56
C PRO A 177 -9.81 3.27 2.07
N ILE A 178 -8.94 4.22 1.72
CA ILE A 178 -8.62 4.56 0.32
C ILE A 178 -7.32 3.89 -0.13
N LEU A 179 -6.47 3.53 0.84
CA LEU A 179 -5.21 2.82 0.68
C LEU A 179 -4.95 2.03 1.97
N SER A 180 -4.63 0.74 1.88
CA SER A 180 -4.29 -0.09 3.06
C SER A 180 -2.80 -0.43 3.12
N PHE A 181 -2.32 -0.69 4.33
CA PHE A 181 -0.95 -1.14 4.60
C PHE A 181 -0.94 -2.62 4.96
N THR A 182 -0.05 -3.37 4.30
CA THR A 182 0.21 -4.79 4.60
C THR A 182 1.58 -4.95 5.26
N GLY A 183 1.76 -6.08 5.95
CA GLY A 183 3.02 -6.40 6.61
C GLY A 183 3.59 -7.71 6.08
N TRP A 184 4.88 -7.68 5.77
CA TRP A 184 5.69 -8.83 5.41
C TRP A 184 6.39 -9.41 6.65
N PHE A 185 6.77 -10.68 6.60
CA PHE A 185 7.50 -11.34 7.68
C PHE A 185 8.51 -12.35 7.15
N GLU A 186 9.46 -12.73 8.00
CA GLU A 186 10.52 -13.68 7.65
C GLU A 186 9.95 -15.01 7.14
N ASN A 187 10.58 -15.54 6.10
CA ASN A 187 10.21 -16.82 5.45
C ASN A 187 8.80 -16.84 4.84
N GLN A 188 8.11 -15.70 4.74
CA GLN A 188 6.85 -15.61 4.01
C GLN A 188 7.08 -15.98 2.55
N THR A 189 6.38 -17.00 2.08
CA THR A 189 6.41 -17.42 0.68
C THR A 189 5.67 -16.42 -0.20
N TRP A 190 5.96 -16.42 -1.51
CA TRP A 190 5.21 -15.60 -2.47
C TRP A 190 3.70 -15.92 -2.44
N ASN A 191 3.34 -17.19 -2.30
CA ASN A 191 1.94 -17.62 -2.18
C ASN A 191 1.24 -17.00 -0.96
N GLU A 192 1.88 -17.05 0.22
CA GLU A 192 1.36 -16.44 1.44
C GLU A 192 1.28 -14.91 1.35
N PHE A 193 2.28 -14.28 0.74
CA PHE A 193 2.29 -12.84 0.48
C PHE A 193 1.12 -12.42 -0.41
N LEU A 194 0.86 -13.18 -1.49
CA LEU A 194 -0.29 -12.96 -2.37
C LEU A 194 -1.61 -13.19 -1.64
N ILE A 195 -1.72 -14.22 -0.80
CA ILE A 195 -2.92 -14.48 0.01
C ILE A 195 -3.22 -13.27 0.91
N GLU A 196 -2.24 -12.76 1.66
CA GLU A 196 -2.44 -11.62 2.55
C GLU A 196 -2.77 -10.34 1.76
N THR A 197 -2.02 -10.05 0.70
CA THR A 197 -2.22 -8.86 -0.14
C THR A 197 -3.60 -8.86 -0.81
N PHE A 198 -3.97 -9.97 -1.45
CA PHE A 198 -5.24 -10.08 -2.14
C PHE A 198 -6.42 -10.13 -1.16
N SER A 199 -6.28 -10.81 -0.02
CA SER A 199 -7.31 -10.80 1.02
C SER A 199 -7.54 -9.39 1.57
N ALA A 200 -6.46 -8.63 1.83
CA ALA A 200 -6.52 -7.23 2.24
C ALA A 200 -7.26 -6.39 1.20
N MET A 201 -6.97 -6.58 -0.08
CA MET A 201 -7.67 -5.90 -1.18
C MET A 201 -9.18 -6.21 -1.18
N LEU A 202 -9.56 -7.48 -1.04
CA LEU A 202 -10.97 -7.88 -0.95
C LEU A 202 -11.67 -7.28 0.28
N GLY A 203 -10.96 -7.17 1.41
CA GLY A 203 -11.47 -6.54 2.62
C GLY A 203 -11.76 -5.05 2.43
N GLN A 204 -10.81 -4.30 1.86
CA GLN A 204 -10.98 -2.88 1.52
C GLN A 204 -12.10 -2.71 0.48
N LEU A 205 -12.10 -3.52 -0.58
CA LEU A 205 -13.14 -3.51 -1.61
C LEU A 205 -14.54 -3.68 -0.98
N THR A 206 -14.71 -4.71 -0.15
CA THR A 206 -16.01 -4.98 0.50
C THR A 206 -16.43 -3.83 1.41
N ARG A 207 -15.47 -3.20 2.12
CA ARG A 207 -15.77 -2.02 2.93
C ARG A 207 -16.24 -0.85 2.08
N ASN A 208 -15.58 -0.60 0.96
CA ASN A 208 -15.93 0.48 0.03
C ASN A 208 -17.29 0.22 -0.63
N LEU A 209 -17.58 -1.02 -1.03
CA LEU A 209 -18.88 -1.39 -1.57
C LEU A 209 -20.01 -1.22 -0.54
N SER A 210 -19.74 -1.43 0.75
CA SER A 210 -20.78 -1.34 1.80
C SER A 210 -21.36 0.06 2.01
N ILE A 211 -20.70 1.10 1.49
CA ILE A 211 -21.18 2.48 1.54
C ILE A 211 -21.70 2.98 0.20
N LEU A 212 -21.47 2.25 -0.90
CA LEU A 212 -21.99 2.62 -2.22
C LEU A 212 -23.49 2.31 -2.29
N HIS A 213 -24.29 3.33 -2.58
CA HIS A 213 -25.75 3.20 -2.65
C HIS A 213 -26.21 2.71 -4.03
N THR A 214 -25.34 2.77 -5.04
CA THR A 214 -25.66 2.55 -6.47
C THR A 214 -25.44 1.10 -6.92
N GLY A 215 -25.27 0.14 -6.00
CA GLY A 215 -24.90 -1.23 -6.31
C GLY A 215 -23.44 -1.35 -6.78
N PHE A 216 -23.08 -2.49 -7.38
CA PHE A 216 -21.72 -2.75 -7.84
C PHE A 216 -21.31 -1.80 -8.99
N THR A 217 -20.14 -1.21 -8.86
CA THR A 217 -19.44 -0.44 -9.90
C THR A 217 -18.01 -0.98 -10.02
N ASP A 218 -17.28 -0.60 -11.07
CA ASP A 218 -15.85 -0.91 -11.15
C ASP A 218 -15.14 -0.27 -9.95
N GLN A 219 -14.21 -1.02 -9.36
CA GLN A 219 -13.45 -0.57 -8.20
C GLN A 219 -11.96 -0.83 -8.39
N GLU A 220 -11.16 -0.03 -7.72
CA GLU A 220 -9.72 -0.17 -7.59
C GLU A 220 -9.37 -0.30 -6.11
N VAL A 221 -8.32 -1.07 -5.83
CA VAL A 221 -7.74 -1.14 -4.50
C VAL A 221 -6.24 -1.00 -4.59
N PHE A 222 -5.71 -0.10 -3.77
CA PHE A 222 -4.28 0.13 -3.63
C PHE A 222 -3.80 -0.40 -2.29
N ILE A 223 -2.63 -1.03 -2.29
CA ILE A 223 -1.89 -1.46 -1.11
C ILE A 223 -0.49 -0.84 -1.17
N VAL A 224 -0.01 -0.35 -0.04
CA VAL A 224 1.39 0.00 0.16
C VAL A 224 1.96 -0.96 1.20
N GLY A 225 3.13 -1.52 0.93
CA GLY A 225 3.78 -2.45 1.83
C GLY A 225 5.28 -2.50 1.61
N PHE A 226 5.96 -3.26 2.47
CA PHE A 226 7.37 -3.58 2.33
C PHE A 226 7.54 -5.06 2.02
N HIS A 227 8.61 -5.40 1.32
CA HIS A 227 9.14 -6.76 1.26
C HIS A 227 10.66 -6.66 1.37
N GLY A 228 11.21 -7.10 2.51
CA GLY A 228 12.54 -6.65 2.94
C GLY A 228 12.60 -5.12 3.04
N PRO A 229 13.72 -4.46 2.69
CA PRO A 229 13.85 -3.00 2.76
C PRO A 229 13.11 -2.26 1.63
N TYR A 230 12.42 -2.97 0.72
CA TYR A 230 11.85 -2.38 -0.49
C TYR A 230 10.35 -2.06 -0.32
N LEU A 231 10.02 -0.77 -0.39
CA LEU A 231 8.65 -0.28 -0.47
C LEU A 231 8.05 -0.61 -1.84
N HIS A 232 6.83 -1.13 -1.88
CA HIS A 232 6.09 -1.33 -3.12
C HIS A 232 4.66 -0.79 -3.03
N ILE A 233 4.07 -0.53 -4.20
CA ILE A 233 2.67 -0.21 -4.36
C ILE A 233 2.05 -1.33 -5.19
N ALA A 234 0.94 -1.89 -4.71
CA ALA A 234 0.16 -2.87 -5.46
C ALA A 234 -1.21 -2.30 -5.83
N ARG A 235 -1.70 -2.61 -7.04
CA ARG A 235 -3.05 -2.25 -7.52
C ARG A 235 -3.79 -3.50 -7.97
N GLY A 236 -5.02 -3.62 -7.48
CA GLY A 236 -6.02 -4.55 -8.02
C GLY A 236 -7.17 -3.79 -8.66
N TYR A 237 -7.49 -4.10 -9.91
CA TYR A 237 -8.68 -3.60 -10.61
C TYR A 237 -9.79 -4.65 -10.56
N PHE A 238 -10.97 -4.27 -10.07
CA PHE A 238 -12.11 -5.13 -9.85
C PHE A 238 -13.29 -4.67 -10.72
N PRO A 239 -13.49 -5.26 -11.91
CA PRO A 239 -14.63 -4.95 -12.76
C PRO A 239 -15.95 -5.25 -12.05
N LYS A 240 -16.97 -4.43 -12.30
CA LYS A 240 -18.32 -4.59 -11.74
C LYS A 240 -18.86 -6.02 -11.87
N ASP A 241 -18.73 -6.61 -13.06
CA ASP A 241 -19.27 -7.95 -13.34
C ASP A 241 -18.52 -9.04 -12.57
N LEU A 242 -17.20 -8.88 -12.41
CA LEU A 242 -16.39 -9.77 -11.58
C LEU A 242 -16.83 -9.70 -10.13
N ILE A 243 -16.98 -8.49 -9.57
CA ILE A 243 -17.43 -8.29 -8.19
C ILE A 243 -18.78 -8.96 -7.96
N ARG A 244 -19.77 -8.67 -8.83
CA ARG A 244 -21.13 -9.20 -8.72
C ARG A 244 -21.14 -10.72 -8.71
N ARG A 245 -20.45 -11.35 -9.67
CA ARG A 245 -20.39 -12.81 -9.80
C ARG A 245 -19.66 -13.44 -8.61
N VAL A 246 -18.47 -12.96 -8.27
CA VAL A 246 -17.66 -13.52 -7.18
C VAL A 246 -18.37 -13.38 -5.84
N HIS A 247 -19.08 -12.28 -5.62
CA HIS A 247 -19.88 -12.09 -4.41
C HIS A 247 -21.04 -13.10 -4.33
N ALA A 248 -21.74 -13.38 -5.43
CA ALA A 248 -22.91 -14.25 -5.47
C ALA A 248 -22.55 -15.75 -5.54
N GLU A 249 -21.67 -16.13 -6.45
CA GLU A 249 -21.38 -17.51 -6.86
C GLU A 249 -20.01 -17.99 -6.39
N GLY A 250 -19.10 -17.06 -6.11
CA GLY A 250 -17.71 -17.35 -5.79
C GLY A 250 -16.82 -17.35 -7.04
N TYR A 251 -15.60 -17.88 -6.89
CA TYR A 251 -14.69 -18.01 -8.02
C TYR A 251 -15.06 -19.19 -8.90
N SER A 252 -14.97 -18.98 -10.22
CA SER A 252 -15.03 -20.08 -11.19
C SER A 252 -13.79 -20.98 -11.08
N GLU A 253 -13.87 -22.19 -11.63
CA GLU A 253 -12.80 -23.20 -11.54
C GLU A 253 -11.44 -22.70 -12.07
N ASN A 254 -11.46 -21.86 -13.11
CA ASN A 254 -10.26 -21.27 -13.73
C ASN A 254 -10.23 -19.75 -13.55
N GLU A 255 -10.69 -19.26 -12.40
CA GLU A 255 -10.67 -17.84 -12.12
C GLU A 255 -9.25 -17.27 -12.17
N THR A 256 -9.08 -16.17 -12.89
CA THR A 256 -7.83 -15.43 -12.91
C THR A 256 -8.03 -13.99 -12.43
N PHE A 257 -7.01 -13.43 -11.80
CA PHE A 257 -7.01 -12.04 -11.37
C PHE A 257 -5.64 -11.41 -11.61
N SER A 258 -5.60 -10.22 -12.20
CA SER A 258 -4.35 -9.49 -12.44
C SER A 258 -4.01 -8.60 -11.25
N LEU A 259 -2.82 -8.77 -10.71
CA LEU A 259 -2.27 -7.97 -9.62
C LEU A 259 -1.00 -7.26 -10.11
N GLU A 260 -1.02 -5.93 -10.05
CA GLU A 260 0.05 -5.09 -10.56
C GLU A 260 0.87 -4.54 -9.40
N PHE A 261 2.20 -4.53 -9.52
CA PHE A 261 3.12 -4.01 -8.52
C PHE A 261 4.08 -2.98 -9.13
N THR A 262 4.58 -2.05 -8.32
CA THR A 262 5.84 -1.36 -8.64
C THR A 262 7.04 -2.29 -8.41
N ARG A 263 8.22 -1.92 -8.93
CA ARG A 263 9.45 -2.71 -8.84
C ARG A 263 10.02 -2.91 -7.42
N GLY A 264 9.51 -2.19 -6.43
CA GLY A 264 10.15 -2.05 -5.12
C GLY A 264 11.17 -0.90 -5.10
N TYR A 265 11.14 -0.09 -4.05
CA TYR A 265 11.99 1.08 -3.86
C TYR A 265 12.69 0.97 -2.51
N ASN A 266 14.02 1.01 -2.51
CA ASN A 266 14.81 1.14 -1.31
C ASN A 266 15.00 2.63 -0.97
N LEU A 267 14.24 3.10 0.01
CA LEU A 267 14.14 4.51 0.37
C LEU A 267 15.41 5.09 1.01
N TRP A 268 16.46 4.28 1.19
CA TRP A 268 17.79 4.74 1.58
C TRP A 268 18.57 5.37 0.42
N PHE A 269 18.17 5.10 -0.83
CA PHE A 269 18.81 5.66 -2.02
C PHE A 269 17.95 6.77 -2.62
N LYS A 270 18.59 7.88 -2.98
CA LYS A 270 17.92 9.05 -3.54
C LYS A 270 17.18 8.75 -4.84
N GLU A 271 17.76 7.94 -5.72
CA GLU A 271 17.11 7.55 -6.97
C GLU A 271 15.76 6.85 -6.70
N ASP A 272 15.76 5.87 -5.80
CA ASP A 272 14.57 5.14 -5.39
C ASP A 272 13.60 6.01 -4.59
N TRP A 273 14.10 6.95 -3.78
CA TRP A 273 13.30 7.97 -3.13
C TRP A 273 12.52 8.80 -4.15
N LEU A 274 13.20 9.39 -5.14
CA LEU A 274 12.57 10.23 -6.15
C LEU A 274 11.51 9.46 -6.95
N ALA A 275 11.79 8.19 -7.29
CA ALA A 275 10.84 7.33 -7.98
C ALA A 275 9.63 6.96 -7.09
N ALA A 276 9.85 6.62 -5.82
CA ALA A 276 8.79 6.28 -4.87
C ALA A 276 7.89 7.48 -4.58
N ILE A 277 8.48 8.64 -4.31
CA ILE A 277 7.76 9.87 -4.02
C ILE A 277 6.91 10.31 -5.21
N ARG A 278 7.44 10.24 -6.44
CA ARG A 278 6.65 10.51 -7.64
C ARG A 278 5.42 9.61 -7.71
N ALA A 279 5.60 8.30 -7.48
CA ALA A 279 4.49 7.35 -7.50
C ALA A 279 3.45 7.62 -6.40
N LEU A 280 3.88 7.87 -5.16
CA LEU A 280 3.00 8.10 -4.02
C LEU A 280 2.30 9.46 -4.07
N ALA A 281 2.98 10.52 -4.50
CA ALA A 281 2.38 11.83 -4.73
C ALA A 281 1.30 11.74 -5.80
N ARG A 282 1.60 11.10 -6.94
CA ARG A 282 0.62 10.84 -8.00
C ARG A 282 -0.55 10.01 -7.48
N LEU A 283 -0.30 9.01 -6.63
CA LEU A 283 -1.38 8.21 -6.02
C LEU A 283 -2.33 9.07 -5.20
N PHE A 284 -1.83 9.98 -4.36
CA PHE A 284 -2.70 10.90 -3.61
C PHE A 284 -3.50 11.82 -4.52
N ARG A 285 -2.84 12.43 -5.52
CA ARG A 285 -3.51 13.27 -6.52
C ARG A 285 -4.62 12.49 -7.21
N TYR A 286 -4.35 11.25 -7.64
CA TYR A 286 -5.34 10.39 -8.28
C TYR A 286 -6.50 10.06 -7.34
N LEU A 287 -6.22 9.57 -6.13
CA LEU A 287 -7.22 9.19 -5.13
C LEU A 287 -8.16 10.35 -4.78
N LEU A 288 -7.64 11.58 -4.72
CA LEU A 288 -8.41 12.77 -4.32
C LEU A 288 -8.93 13.58 -5.51
N SER A 289 -8.67 13.18 -6.75
CA SER A 289 -9.12 13.89 -7.96
C SER A 289 -10.61 13.76 -8.29
N GLY A 290 -11.35 12.91 -7.56
CA GLY A 290 -12.71 12.50 -7.93
C GLY A 290 -12.79 11.51 -9.10
N LYS A 291 -11.66 11.16 -9.74
CA LYS A 291 -11.60 10.18 -10.85
C LYS A 291 -11.31 8.75 -10.39
N ALA A 292 -10.77 8.59 -9.18
CA ALA A 292 -10.42 7.28 -8.65
C ALA A 292 -11.66 6.38 -8.46
N LYS A 293 -11.54 5.12 -8.90
CA LYS A 293 -12.61 4.12 -8.73
C LYS A 293 -12.55 3.50 -7.32
N VAL A 294 -12.57 4.34 -6.29
CA VAL A 294 -12.46 3.90 -4.89
C VAL A 294 -13.70 4.39 -4.14
N GLY A 295 -14.57 3.47 -3.74
CA GLY A 295 -15.90 3.82 -3.18
C GLY A 295 -15.84 4.79 -2.00
N ALA A 296 -14.81 4.70 -1.16
CA ALA A 296 -14.59 5.61 -0.04
C ALA A 296 -14.44 7.08 -0.46
N VAL A 297 -13.77 7.39 -1.58
CA VAL A 297 -13.69 8.77 -2.09
C VAL A 297 -14.90 9.13 -2.93
N GLN A 298 -15.49 8.20 -3.68
CA GLN A 298 -16.65 8.47 -4.55
C GLN A 298 -17.89 8.98 -3.80
N VAL A 299 -18.02 8.65 -2.50
CA VAL A 299 -19.14 9.10 -1.65
C VAL A 299 -18.81 10.39 -0.88
N ASN A 300 -17.54 10.79 -0.84
CA ASN A 300 -17.04 11.93 -0.05
C ASN A 300 -16.46 13.06 -0.94
N VAL A 301 -16.79 13.09 -2.22
CA VAL A 301 -16.48 14.16 -3.19
C VAL A 301 -17.75 14.97 -3.44
#